data_AF-C1MTM9-F1
#
_entry.id   AF-C1MTM9-F1
#
_cell.length_a   1.000
_cell.length_b   1.000
_cell.length_c   1.000
_cell.angle_alpha   90.00
_cell.angle_beta   90.00
_cell.angle_gamma   90.00
#
_symmetry.space_group_name_H-M   'P 1'
#
loop_
_entity.id
_entity.type
_entity.pdbx_description
1 polymer ?
#
loop_
_entity_poly.entity_id
_entity_poly.type
_entity_poly.pdbx_seq_one_letter_code
_entity_poly.pdbx_strand_id
1 'polypeptide(L)'
;MGDGDATTAPDAVPEGATPFRVPEGATSMEVPKAFSALKVVPKEGEANDANFPPHLHAAVELFCFAKMPECAKKLATAVNAYLAILSAGPDGKGTNGMGQAAVCWECGHCGLPGNQDECGKGKDAKCGDCGSSAQTNMVKVTQPDGTVVPWIEPKQAPAGKAEEAAAAADALS
;
A
#
# COMPACT_ATOMS: atom_id res chain seq x y z
N MET A 1 -36.96 28.57 24.53
CA MET A 1 -36.03 29.68 24.86
C MET A 1 -35.19 29.19 26.01
N GLY A 2 -33.89 28.93 25.76
CA GLY A 2 -32.97 28.30 26.71
C GLY A 2 -31.89 27.49 25.99
N ASP A 3 -31.00 28.22 25.30
CA ASP A 3 -29.81 27.81 24.58
C ASP A 3 -28.68 27.24 25.48
N GLY A 4 -27.73 26.52 24.88
CA GLY A 4 -26.39 26.22 25.44
C GLY A 4 -25.97 24.75 25.29
N ASP A 5 -25.54 24.32 24.10
CA ASP A 5 -24.13 24.27 23.64
C ASP A 5 -23.23 23.34 24.48
N ALA A 6 -23.10 22.09 24.03
CA ALA A 6 -22.12 21.12 24.51
C ALA A 6 -20.86 21.20 23.65
N THR A 7 -19.97 22.12 24.01
CA THR A 7 -18.60 22.14 23.46
C THR A 7 -17.81 20.99 24.09
N THR A 8 -17.61 19.92 23.32
CA THR A 8 -16.65 18.84 23.62
C THR A 8 -15.24 19.43 23.62
N ALA A 9 -14.56 19.37 24.76
CA ALA A 9 -13.16 19.76 24.88
C ALA A 9 -12.26 18.90 23.96
N PRO A 10 -11.25 19.48 23.29
CA PRO A 10 -10.32 18.71 22.49
C PRO A 10 -9.42 17.85 23.38
N ASP A 11 -9.20 16.61 22.95
CA ASP A 11 -8.30 15.60 23.52
C ASP A 11 -7.00 16.22 24.08
N ALA A 12 -6.85 16.15 25.40
CA ALA A 12 -5.61 16.52 26.07
C ALA A 12 -4.51 15.53 25.66
N VAL A 13 -3.48 16.05 24.98
CA VAL A 13 -2.25 15.32 24.68
C VAL A 13 -1.60 14.89 26.01
N PRO A 14 -1.22 13.61 26.20
CA PRO A 14 -0.66 13.15 27.46
C PRO A 14 0.63 13.90 27.81
N GLU A 15 0.68 14.40 29.05
CA GLU A 15 1.80 15.13 29.62
C GLU A 15 3.04 14.22 29.68
N GLY A 16 4.06 14.52 28.88
CA GLY A 16 5.29 13.70 28.76
C GLY A 16 5.53 13.11 27.37
N ALA A 17 4.62 13.28 26.41
CA ALA A 17 4.91 12.97 25.02
C ALA A 17 6.01 13.90 24.49
N THR A 18 7.19 13.36 24.20
CA THR A 18 8.21 14.11 23.47
C THR A 18 7.64 14.51 22.11
N PRO A 19 7.78 15.77 21.66
CA PRO A 19 7.35 16.16 20.33
C PRO A 19 7.94 15.22 19.29
N PHE A 20 7.08 14.65 18.45
CA PHE A 20 7.52 13.80 17.36
C PHE A 20 8.47 14.63 16.46
N ARG A 21 9.77 14.32 16.52
CA ARG A 21 10.79 15.03 15.73
C ARG A 21 10.82 14.44 14.33
N VAL A 22 10.29 15.19 13.36
CA VAL A 22 10.48 14.91 11.94
C VAL A 22 11.98 15.02 11.63
N PRO A 23 12.66 13.97 11.13
CA PRO A 23 14.07 14.02 10.76
C PRO A 23 14.35 15.04 9.68
N GLU A 24 15.53 15.67 9.75
CA GLU A 24 15.98 16.64 8.76
C GLU A 24 16.11 15.97 7.38
N GLY A 25 15.35 16.48 6.40
CA GLY A 25 15.26 15.95 5.04
C GLY A 25 14.06 15.04 4.75
N ALA A 26 13.13 14.84 5.70
CA ALA A 26 11.88 14.14 5.43
C ALA A 26 11.01 14.95 4.43
N THR A 27 10.52 14.28 3.38
CA THR A 27 9.61 14.87 2.39
C THR A 27 8.15 14.61 2.79
N SER A 28 7.33 15.65 2.87
CA SER A 28 5.88 15.50 3.12
C SER A 28 5.17 15.09 1.83
N MET A 29 4.31 14.07 1.92
CA MET A 29 3.36 13.69 0.86
C MET A 29 1.95 13.72 1.45
N GLU A 30 0.98 14.26 0.72
CA GLU A 30 -0.42 14.18 1.13
C GLU A 30 -0.93 12.75 0.90
N VAL A 31 -1.25 12.05 1.99
CA VAL A 31 -1.76 10.66 1.95
C VAL A 31 -3.24 10.66 2.32
N PRO A 32 -4.14 10.22 1.43
CA PRO A 32 -5.57 10.15 1.74
C PRO A 32 -5.87 9.25 2.95
N LYS A 33 -6.83 9.65 3.79
CA LYS A 33 -7.28 8.84 4.95
C LYS A 33 -7.73 7.42 4.57
N ALA A 34 -8.17 7.22 3.33
CA ALA A 34 -8.51 5.89 2.80
C ALA A 34 -7.38 4.87 2.97
N PHE A 35 -6.11 5.31 2.98
CA PHE A 35 -4.93 4.47 3.16
C PHE A 35 -4.88 3.76 4.53
N SER A 36 -5.57 4.28 5.56
CA SER A 36 -5.60 3.64 6.89
C SER A 36 -6.50 2.40 6.95
N ALA A 37 -7.38 2.23 5.96
CA ALA A 37 -8.25 1.05 5.81
C ALA A 37 -7.52 -0.15 5.18
N LEU A 38 -6.39 0.08 4.51
CA LEU A 38 -5.55 -0.97 3.94
C LEU A 38 -4.52 -1.40 4.98
N LYS A 39 -4.83 -2.48 5.70
CA LYS A 39 -4.00 -3.01 6.79
C LYS A 39 -2.83 -3.78 6.26
N VAL A 40 -1.66 -3.61 6.87
CA VAL A 40 -0.51 -4.47 6.62
C VAL A 40 -0.59 -5.65 7.59
N VAL A 41 -0.45 -6.86 7.08
CA VAL A 41 -0.46 -8.09 7.87
C VAL A 41 0.98 -8.37 8.33
N PRO A 42 1.25 -8.33 9.65
CA PRO A 42 2.57 -8.68 10.18
C PRO A 42 2.86 -10.17 9.97
N LYS A 43 4.12 -10.50 9.75
CA LYS A 43 4.61 -11.88 9.77
C LYS A 43 4.73 -12.39 11.20
N GLU A 44 5.03 -13.68 11.32
CA GLU A 44 5.40 -14.28 12.60
C GLU A 44 6.61 -13.54 13.20
N GLY A 45 6.45 -13.05 14.43
CA GLY A 45 7.46 -12.24 15.12
C GLY A 45 7.33 -10.73 14.96
N GLU A 46 6.61 -10.22 13.95
CA GLU A 46 6.45 -8.78 13.70
C GLU A 46 5.24 -8.17 14.43
N ALA A 47 4.26 -8.99 14.82
CA ALA A 47 2.99 -8.51 15.37
C ALA A 47 3.11 -7.71 16.69
N ASN A 48 4.21 -7.89 17.42
CA ASN A 48 4.48 -7.18 18.68
C ASN A 48 5.52 -6.06 18.51
N ASP A 49 6.00 -5.79 17.30
CA ASP A 49 6.92 -4.69 17.05
C ASP A 49 6.15 -3.36 17.08
N ALA A 50 6.50 -2.49 18.03
CA ALA A 50 5.90 -1.18 18.20
C ALA A 50 6.12 -0.26 16.98
N ASN A 51 7.14 -0.54 16.15
CA ASN A 51 7.46 0.22 14.95
C ASN A 51 6.87 -0.40 13.68
N PHE A 52 6.13 -1.50 13.77
CA PHE A 52 5.52 -2.12 12.61
C PHE A 52 4.42 -1.21 12.03
N PRO A 53 4.48 -0.85 10.73
CA PRO A 53 3.48 0.02 10.12
C PRO A 53 2.14 -0.73 9.96
N PRO A 54 1.08 -0.40 10.73
CA PRO A 54 -0.14 -1.22 10.78
C PRO A 54 -1.04 -1.08 9.54
N HIS A 55 -0.78 -0.09 8.68
CA HIS A 55 -1.56 0.20 7.48
C HIS A 55 -0.72 0.99 6.46
N LEU A 56 -1.19 1.07 5.22
CA LEU A 56 -0.42 1.68 4.13
C LEU A 56 -0.14 3.17 4.32
N HIS A 57 -0.96 3.90 5.08
CA HIS A 57 -0.62 5.29 5.43
C HIS A 57 0.67 5.36 6.25
N ALA A 58 0.81 4.54 7.30
CA ALA A 58 2.01 4.46 8.12
C ALA A 58 3.19 3.90 7.33
N ALA A 59 2.94 3.04 6.34
CA ALA A 59 3.97 2.58 5.42
C ALA A 59 4.53 3.72 4.54
N VAL A 60 3.67 4.61 4.02
CA VAL A 60 4.11 5.81 3.27
C VAL A 60 4.92 6.72 4.19
N GLU A 61 4.44 6.98 5.40
CA GLU A 61 5.15 7.78 6.40
C GLU A 61 6.53 7.17 6.71
N LEU A 62 6.60 5.85 6.92
CA LEU A 62 7.85 5.13 7.15
C LEU A 62 8.83 5.32 5.99
N PHE A 63 8.39 5.23 4.74
CA PHE A 63 9.26 5.51 3.59
C PHE A 63 9.77 6.96 3.56
N CYS A 64 8.92 7.92 3.91
CA CYS A 64 9.33 9.32 4.05
C CYS A 64 10.37 9.51 5.17
N PHE A 65 10.17 8.86 6.33
CA PHE A 65 11.13 8.88 7.44
C PHE A 65 12.46 8.21 7.10
N ALA A 66 12.42 7.11 6.36
CA ALA A 66 13.58 6.38 5.88
C ALA A 66 14.32 7.07 4.72
N LYS A 67 13.88 8.26 4.29
CA LYS A 67 14.44 9.00 3.14
C LYS A 67 14.37 8.21 1.84
N MET A 68 13.29 7.45 1.65
CA MET A 68 12.98 6.68 0.45
C MET A 68 11.75 7.26 -0.29
N PRO A 69 11.81 8.51 -0.78
CA PRO A 69 10.65 9.19 -1.36
C PRO A 69 10.12 8.50 -2.62
N GLU A 70 10.97 7.82 -3.38
CA GLU A 70 10.53 7.06 -4.56
C GLU A 70 9.69 5.83 -4.18
N CYS A 71 10.00 5.18 -3.06
CA CYS A 71 9.18 4.10 -2.51
C CYS A 71 7.83 4.63 -2.02
N ALA A 72 7.82 5.76 -1.31
CA ALA A 72 6.61 6.44 -0.88
C ALA A 72 5.69 6.80 -2.07
N LYS A 73 6.26 7.39 -3.14
CA LYS A 73 5.55 7.71 -4.38
C LYS A 73 4.98 6.47 -5.05
N LYS A 74 5.78 5.42 -5.18
CA LYS A 74 5.35 4.17 -5.82
C LYS A 74 4.18 3.53 -5.06
N LEU A 75 4.28 3.48 -3.73
CA LEU A 75 3.22 2.98 -2.87
C LEU A 75 1.94 3.82 -3.03
N ALA A 76 2.05 5.15 -2.93
CA ALA A 76 0.92 6.05 -3.08
C ALA A 76 0.25 5.92 -4.46
N THR A 77 1.04 5.77 -5.51
CA THR A 77 0.54 5.60 -6.88
C THR A 77 -0.26 4.31 -7.01
N ALA A 78 0.25 3.20 -6.47
CA ALA A 78 -0.43 1.92 -6.54
C ALA A 78 -1.75 1.90 -5.76
N VAL A 79 -1.77 2.47 -4.55
CA VAL A 79 -3.01 2.57 -3.75
C VAL A 79 -4.02 3.50 -4.41
N ASN A 80 -3.58 4.64 -4.97
CA ASN A 80 -4.48 5.54 -5.71
C ASN A 80 -5.08 4.86 -6.94
N ALA A 81 -4.29 4.05 -7.67
CA ALA A 81 -4.80 3.27 -8.80
C ALA A 81 -5.87 2.25 -8.35
N TYR A 82 -5.64 1.55 -7.25
CA TYR A 82 -6.63 0.65 -6.65
C TYR A 82 -7.93 1.39 -6.27
N LEU A 83 -7.82 2.51 -5.56
CA LEU A 83 -8.97 3.32 -5.15
C LEU A 83 -9.74 3.88 -6.35
N ALA A 84 -9.05 4.26 -7.42
CA ALA A 84 -9.67 4.71 -8.66
C ALA A 84 -10.50 3.60 -9.33
N ILE A 85 -9.98 2.36 -9.35
CA ILE A 85 -10.70 1.20 -9.88
C ILE A 85 -11.96 0.91 -9.05
N LEU A 86 -11.84 0.93 -7.73
CA LEU A 86 -13.01 0.76 -6.84
C LEU A 86 -14.07 1.84 -7.07
N SER A 87 -13.65 3.10 -7.25
CA SER A 87 -14.57 4.22 -7.48
C SER A 87 -15.22 4.20 -8.86
N ALA A 88 -14.54 3.68 -9.88
CA ALA A 88 -15.09 3.55 -11.23
C ALA A 88 -16.19 2.48 -11.32
N GLY A 89 -16.14 1.49 -10.42
CA GLY A 89 -17.06 0.36 -10.42
C GLY A 89 -16.77 -0.63 -11.57
N PRO A 90 -17.48 -1.78 -11.60
CA PRO A 90 -17.30 -2.77 -12.64
C PRO A 90 -17.87 -2.26 -13.98
N ASP A 91 -16.99 -2.02 -14.95
CA ASP A 91 -17.37 -1.57 -16.30
C ASP A 91 -17.70 -2.74 -17.26
N GLY A 92 -17.50 -3.98 -16.82
CA GLY A 92 -17.68 -5.21 -17.61
C GLY A 92 -16.71 -5.37 -18.78
N LYS A 93 -15.70 -4.50 -18.90
CA LYS A 93 -14.80 -4.41 -20.06
C LYS A 93 -13.32 -4.57 -19.66
N GLY A 94 -12.96 -4.32 -18.40
CA GLY A 94 -11.61 -4.49 -17.89
C GLY A 94 -11.23 -5.94 -17.61
N THR A 95 -10.05 -6.37 -18.06
CA THR A 95 -9.38 -7.58 -17.56
C THR A 95 -8.47 -7.20 -16.40
N ASN A 96 -9.03 -7.09 -15.20
CA ASN A 96 -8.26 -6.74 -14.01
C ASN A 96 -7.71 -8.00 -13.33
N GLY A 97 -6.49 -7.90 -12.77
CA GLY A 97 -5.99 -8.87 -11.81
C GLY A 97 -6.72 -8.67 -10.47
N MET A 98 -7.02 -9.76 -9.77
CA MET A 98 -7.67 -9.71 -8.46
C MET A 98 -7.04 -10.71 -7.50
N GLY A 99 -6.90 -10.32 -6.23
CA GLY A 99 -6.32 -11.19 -5.21
C GLY A 99 -6.01 -10.45 -3.91
N GLN A 100 -5.06 -10.97 -3.15
CA GLN A 100 -4.53 -10.30 -1.96
C GLN A 100 -3.20 -9.62 -2.33
N ALA A 101 -3.11 -8.32 -2.07
CA ALA A 101 -1.88 -7.57 -2.36
C ALA A 101 -0.79 -7.83 -1.32
N ALA A 102 0.43 -7.45 -1.68
CA ALA A 102 1.56 -7.33 -0.78
C ALA A 102 2.27 -5.98 -0.98
N VAL A 103 2.80 -5.41 0.09
CA VAL A 103 3.70 -4.26 0.07
C VAL A 103 5.14 -4.75 0.15
N CYS A 104 6.02 -4.20 -0.68
CA CYS A 104 7.45 -4.46 -0.67
C CYS A 104 8.20 -3.28 -0.07
N TRP A 105 8.96 -3.54 0.99
CA TRP A 105 9.73 -2.51 1.70
C TRP A 105 11.03 -2.12 0.98
N GLU A 106 11.50 -2.93 0.02
CA GLU A 106 12.71 -2.62 -0.74
C GLU A 106 12.47 -1.65 -1.89
N CYS A 107 11.36 -1.80 -2.62
CA CYS A 107 11.06 -0.97 -3.79
C CYS A 107 9.80 -0.09 -3.66
N GLY A 108 9.05 -0.22 -2.56
CA GLY A 108 7.81 0.53 -2.32
C GLY A 108 6.62 0.11 -3.20
N HIS A 109 6.74 -0.97 -3.98
CA HIS A 109 5.62 -1.49 -4.75
C HIS A 109 4.56 -2.10 -3.81
N CYS A 110 3.28 -1.81 -4.08
CA CYS A 110 2.14 -2.48 -3.46
C CYS A 110 1.23 -2.99 -4.57
N GLY A 111 0.95 -4.28 -4.60
CA GLY A 111 0.19 -4.90 -5.69
C GLY A 111 0.10 -6.40 -5.52
N LEU A 112 -0.37 -7.10 -6.55
CA LEU A 112 -0.46 -8.55 -6.51
C LEU A 112 0.94 -9.18 -6.48
N PRO A 113 1.22 -10.14 -5.58
CA PRO A 113 2.52 -10.80 -5.54
C PRO A 113 2.75 -11.67 -6.78
N GLY A 114 4.03 -11.85 -7.14
CA GLY A 114 4.43 -12.72 -8.26
C GLY A 114 4.15 -14.21 -8.02
N ASN A 115 3.88 -14.60 -6.78
CA ASN A 115 3.60 -15.97 -6.34
C ASN A 115 2.25 -16.08 -5.58
N GLN A 116 1.19 -15.45 -6.10
CA GLN A 116 -0.15 -15.45 -5.49
C GLN A 116 -0.63 -16.84 -5.03
N ASP A 117 -0.46 -17.86 -5.87
CA ASP A 117 -0.88 -19.24 -5.58
C ASP A 117 -0.14 -19.87 -4.39
N GLU A 118 1.07 -19.40 -4.09
CA GLU A 118 1.88 -19.87 -2.97
C GLU A 118 1.59 -19.09 -1.68
N CYS A 119 1.24 -17.80 -1.80
CA CYS A 119 0.88 -16.95 -0.66
C CYS A 119 -0.32 -17.55 0.11
N GLY A 120 -1.32 -18.10 -0.61
CA GLY A 120 -2.46 -18.79 0.00
C GLY A 120 -2.09 -20.06 0.77
N LYS A 121 -0.87 -20.59 0.60
CA LYS A 121 -0.33 -21.76 1.29
C LYS A 121 0.60 -21.37 2.45
N GLY A 122 0.62 -20.09 2.83
CA GLY A 122 1.44 -19.56 3.92
C GLY A 122 2.90 -19.29 3.54
N LYS A 123 3.22 -19.19 2.24
CA LYS A 123 4.55 -18.74 1.80
C LYS A 123 4.64 -17.22 1.81
N ASP A 124 5.85 -16.71 2.01
CA ASP A 124 6.12 -15.28 1.90
C ASP A 124 5.80 -14.75 0.50
N ALA A 125 5.26 -13.54 0.45
CA ALA A 125 4.96 -12.87 -0.80
C ALA A 125 6.24 -12.49 -1.55
N LYS A 126 6.28 -12.80 -2.84
CA LYS A 126 7.27 -12.29 -3.77
C LYS A 126 6.72 -11.02 -4.41
N CYS A 127 7.44 -9.91 -4.32
CA CYS A 127 7.05 -8.64 -4.94
C CYS A 127 6.78 -8.84 -6.44
N GLY A 128 5.63 -8.38 -6.92
CA GLY A 128 5.26 -8.46 -8.34
C GLY A 128 6.10 -7.58 -9.27
N ASP A 129 6.86 -6.63 -8.71
CA ASP A 129 7.66 -5.66 -9.45
C ASP A 129 9.16 -6.00 -9.42
N CYS A 130 9.81 -6.02 -8.25
CA CYS A 130 11.25 -6.31 -8.16
C CYS A 130 11.58 -7.81 -7.97
N GLY A 131 10.58 -8.65 -7.71
CA GLY A 131 10.77 -10.09 -7.48
C GLY A 131 11.37 -10.46 -6.12
N SER A 132 11.64 -9.51 -5.22
CA SER A 132 12.14 -9.82 -3.87
C SER A 132 11.06 -10.41 -2.97
N SER A 133 11.45 -11.32 -2.09
CA SER A 133 10.61 -11.86 -1.01
C SER A 133 11.19 -11.58 0.39
N ALA A 134 12.29 -10.81 0.47
CA ALA A 134 13.02 -10.61 1.71
C ALA A 134 12.28 -9.71 2.70
N GLN A 135 11.68 -8.62 2.19
CA GLN A 135 10.97 -7.63 2.99
C GLN A 135 9.64 -7.29 2.31
N THR A 136 8.67 -8.20 2.46
CA THR A 136 7.34 -8.10 1.86
C THR A 136 6.27 -8.52 2.86
N ASN A 137 5.22 -7.73 3.01
CA ASN A 137 4.09 -8.07 3.87
C ASN A 137 2.79 -8.08 3.09
N MET A 138 1.90 -9.00 3.43
CA MET A 138 0.57 -9.04 2.82
C MET A 138 -0.24 -7.82 3.25
N VAL A 139 -1.15 -7.39 2.39
CA VAL A 139 -2.09 -6.30 2.64
C VAL A 139 -3.50 -6.86 2.69
N LYS A 140 -4.28 -6.42 3.66
CA LYS A 140 -5.69 -6.79 3.83
C LYS A 140 -6.55 -5.53 3.82
N VAL A 141 -7.58 -5.54 2.97
CA VAL A 141 -8.58 -4.47 2.92
C VAL A 141 -9.87 -5.00 3.52
N THR A 142 -10.34 -4.37 4.60
CA THR A 142 -11.58 -4.75 5.29
C THR A 142 -12.55 -3.59 5.31
N GLN A 143 -13.81 -3.87 4.96
CA GLN A 143 -14.92 -2.95 5.17
C GLN A 143 -15.35 -2.93 6.65
N PRO A 144 -16.09 -1.89 7.09
CA PRO A 144 -16.59 -1.80 8.47
C PRO A 144 -17.48 -2.98 8.90
N ASP A 145 -18.13 -3.66 7.95
CA ASP A 145 -18.95 -4.86 8.17
C ASP A 145 -18.12 -6.15 8.33
N GLY A 146 -16.79 -6.08 8.21
CA GLY A 146 -15.87 -7.21 8.27
C GLY A 146 -15.61 -7.89 6.92
N THR A 147 -16.29 -7.47 5.85
CA THR A 147 -16.10 -8.01 4.50
C THR A 147 -14.69 -7.69 4.00
N VAL A 148 -13.99 -8.70 3.46
CA VAL A 148 -12.67 -8.52 2.86
C VAL A 148 -12.85 -8.12 1.40
N VAL A 149 -12.26 -6.99 1.01
CA VAL A 149 -12.27 -6.51 -0.38
C VAL A 149 -10.99 -7.02 -1.05
N PRO A 150 -11.09 -7.71 -2.20
CA PRO A 150 -9.91 -8.08 -2.95
C PRO A 150 -9.18 -6.82 -3.42
N TRP A 151 -7.86 -6.93 -3.52
CA TRP A 151 -7.07 -5.97 -4.27
C TRP A 151 -7.37 -6.17 -5.76
N ILE A 152 -7.51 -5.06 -6.48
CA ILE A 152 -7.80 -5.04 -7.91
C ILE A 152 -6.79 -4.12 -8.58
N GLU A 153 -6.13 -4.59 -9.62
CA GLU A 153 -5.19 -3.79 -10.39
C GLU A 153 -5.32 -4.10 -11.89
N PRO A 154 -4.92 -3.17 -12.78
CA PRO A 154 -4.89 -3.45 -14.19
C PRO A 154 -3.96 -4.63 -14.43
N LYS A 155 -4.40 -5.62 -15.20
CA LYS A 155 -3.55 -6.78 -15.51
C LYS A 155 -2.34 -6.28 -16.30
N GLN A 156 -1.17 -6.27 -15.67
CA GLN A 156 0.06 -6.00 -16.38
C GLN A 156 0.28 -7.12 -17.40
N ALA A 157 0.64 -6.74 -18.63
CA ALA A 157 1.15 -7.70 -19.58
C ALA A 157 2.40 -8.36 -18.97
N PRO A 158 2.58 -9.68 -19.09
CA PRO A 158 3.74 -10.36 -18.53
C PRO A 158 5.01 -9.70 -19.07
N ALA A 159 5.97 -9.42 -18.18
CA ALA A 159 7.19 -8.65 -18.41
C ALA A 159 8.12 -9.18 -19.54
N GLY A 160 7.76 -10.27 -20.22
CA GLY A 160 8.50 -10.83 -21.36
C GLY A 160 8.13 -10.27 -22.74
N LYS A 161 7.18 -9.34 -22.88
CA LYS A 161 6.77 -8.79 -24.20
C LYS A 161 7.13 -7.32 -24.43
N ALA A 162 7.65 -6.61 -23.43
CA ALA A 162 8.07 -5.22 -23.61
C ALA A 162 9.44 -5.11 -24.30
N GLU A 163 10.34 -6.08 -24.08
CA GLU A 163 11.68 -6.08 -24.69
C GLU A 163 11.64 -6.52 -26.17
N GLU A 164 10.74 -7.45 -26.54
CA GLU A 164 10.58 -7.91 -27.93
C GLU A 164 9.85 -6.89 -28.82
N ALA A 165 8.95 -6.08 -28.26
CA ALA A 165 8.28 -5.00 -29.00
C ALA A 165 9.18 -3.77 -29.24
N ALA A 166 10.12 -3.49 -28.33
CA ALA A 166 11.13 -2.44 -28.53
C ALA A 166 12.20 -2.88 -29.54
N ALA A 167 12.63 -4.15 -29.51
CA ALA A 167 13.58 -4.69 -30.47
C ALA A 167 13.01 -4.80 -31.90
N ALA A 168 11.70 -5.05 -32.06
CA ALA A 168 11.05 -5.11 -33.37
C ALA A 168 10.86 -3.73 -34.04
N ALA A 169 10.85 -2.64 -33.27
CA ALA A 169 10.76 -1.28 -33.81
C ALA A 169 12.11 -0.73 -34.32
N ASP A 170 13.22 -1.18 -33.72
CA ASP A 170 14.57 -0.78 -34.11
C ASP A 170 15.11 -1.60 -35.31
N ALA A 171 14.59 -2.81 -35.53
CA ALA A 171 14.96 -3.66 -36.67
C ALA A 171 14.28 -3.27 -38.01
N LEU A 172 13.44 -2.22 -38.01
CA LEU A 172 12.71 -1.71 -39.17
C LEU A 172 13.08 -0.24 -39.50
N SER A 173 14.09 0.34 -38.84
CA SER A 173 14.66 1.66 -39.16
C SER A 173 15.96 1.55 -39.94
#